data_AF-A0AA40BCW5-F1
#
_entry.id   AF-A0AA40BCW5-F1
#
_cell.length_a   1.000
_cell.length_b   1.000
_cell.length_c   1.000
_cell.angle_alpha   90.00
_cell.angle_beta   90.00
_cell.angle_gamma   90.00
#
_symmetry.space_group_name_H-M   'P 1'
#
loop_
_entity.id
_entity.type
_entity.pdbx_description
1 polymer ?
#
loop_
_entity_poly.entity_id
_entity_poly.type
_entity_poly.pdbx_seq_one_letter_code
_entity_poly.pdbx_strand_id
1 'polypeptide(L)'
;EDPKKTYDLVKQVIGGITKASMTRLLKEITTIKRSSFTTIGAYTTRMETLRRMLKKTGVDLNDNALMGLTLNGLEDVYPAKYERWVATM
;
A
#
# COMPACT_ATOMS: atom_id res chain seq x y z
N GLU A 1 -15.97 -5.45 38.34
CA GLU A 1 -15.23 -5.79 37.11
C GLU A 1 -14.06 -4.83 36.97
N ASP A 2 -12.88 -5.31 36.57
CA ASP A 2 -11.66 -4.50 36.49
C ASP A 2 -11.62 -3.74 35.15
N PRO A 3 -11.81 -2.41 35.13
CA PRO A 3 -11.86 -1.62 33.91
C PRO A 3 -10.53 -1.66 33.14
N LYS A 4 -9.41 -1.87 33.84
CA LYS A 4 -8.08 -1.96 33.22
C LYS A 4 -7.94 -3.22 32.37
N LYS A 5 -8.42 -4.37 32.84
CA LYS A 5 -8.42 -5.61 32.05
C LYS A 5 -9.21 -5.46 30.75
N THR A 6 -10.36 -4.81 30.80
CA THR A 6 -11.20 -4.56 29.62
C THR A 6 -10.49 -3.62 28.64
N TYR A 7 -9.88 -2.55 29.14
CA TYR A 7 -9.11 -1.61 28.34
C TYR A 7 -7.89 -2.27 27.66
N ASP A 8 -7.14 -3.10 28.39
CA ASP A 8 -5.97 -3.79 27.85
C ASP A 8 -6.35 -4.83 26.78
N LEU A 9 -7.45 -5.57 26.98
CA LEU A 9 -7.99 -6.49 25.98
C LEU A 9 -8.42 -5.75 24.71
N VAL A 10 -9.15 -4.63 24.86
CA VAL A 10 -9.56 -3.79 23.73
C VAL A 10 -8.34 -3.26 22.98
N LYS A 11 -7.32 -2.78 23.69
CA LYS A 11 -6.08 -2.28 23.09
C LYS A 11 -5.31 -3.38 22.35
N GLN A 12 -5.25 -4.58 22.90
CA GLN A 12 -4.57 -5.73 22.30
C GLN A 12 -5.29 -6.21 21.02
N VAL A 13 -6.62 -6.29 21.06
CA VAL A 13 -7.46 -6.64 19.90
C VAL A 13 -7.34 -5.58 18.80
N ILE A 14 -7.49 -4.29 19.14
CA ILE A 14 -7.34 -3.19 18.19
C ILE A 14 -5.93 -3.17 17.59
N GLY A 15 -4.89 -3.37 18.41
CA GLY A 15 -3.50 -3.47 17.95
C GLY A 15 -3.26 -4.62 16.97
N GLY A 16 -3.85 -5.79 17.24
CA GLY A 16 -3.81 -6.95 16.33
C GLY A 16 -4.51 -6.68 14.99
N ILE A 17 -5.71 -6.09 15.03
CA ILE A 17 -6.47 -5.69 13.84
C ILE A 17 -5.68 -4.67 13.00
N THR A 18 -5.00 -3.73 13.66
CA THR A 18 -4.21 -2.68 12.99
C THR A 18 -3.01 -3.28 12.25
N LYS A 19 -2.30 -4.25 12.85
CA LYS A 19 -1.18 -4.95 12.20
C LYS A 19 -1.63 -5.77 10.99
N ALA A 20 -2.69 -6.56 11.13
CA ALA A 20 -3.23 -7.35 10.02
C ALA A 20 -3.71 -6.46 8.86
N SER A 21 -4.35 -5.33 9.19
CA SER A 21 -4.78 -4.33 8.22
C SER A 21 -3.59 -3.68 7.51
N MET A 22 -2.54 -3.32 8.24
CA MET A 22 -1.31 -2.77 7.65
C MET A 22 -0.65 -3.75 6.67
N THR A 23 -0.47 -5.01 7.06
CA THR A 23 0.12 -6.04 6.17
C THR A 23 -0.71 -6.23 4.91
N ARG A 24 -2.05 -6.19 5.03
CA ARG A 24 -2.95 -6.27 3.87
C ARG A 24 -2.76 -5.07 2.93
N LEU A 25 -2.64 -3.86 3.47
CA LEU A 25 -2.41 -2.64 2.68
C LEU A 25 -1.04 -2.66 1.98
N LEU A 26 0.00 -3.11 2.69
CA LEU A 26 1.34 -3.27 2.11
C LEU A 26 1.35 -4.31 0.98
N LYS A 27 0.65 -5.43 1.17
CA LYS A 27 0.51 -6.44 0.12
C LYS A 27 -0.24 -5.90 -1.09
N GLU A 28 -1.29 -5.13 -0.88
CA GLU A 28 -2.07 -4.55 -1.98
C GLU A 28 -1.23 -3.56 -2.78
N ILE A 29 -0.57 -2.61 -2.11
CA ILE A 29 0.19 -1.55 -2.81
C ILE A 29 1.40 -2.09 -3.60
N THR A 30 1.94 -3.25 -3.23
CA THR A 30 3.06 -3.89 -3.94
C THR A 30 2.63 -4.83 -5.06
N THR A 31 1.35 -5.23 -5.12
CA THR A 31 0.86 -6.23 -6.10
C THR A 31 -0.20 -5.69 -7.05
N ILE A 32 -0.72 -4.50 -6.78
CA ILE A 32 -1.70 -3.84 -7.61
C ILE A 32 -1.12 -3.49 -8.98
N LYS A 33 -1.74 -4.05 -10.03
CA LYS A 33 -1.37 -3.81 -11.42
C LYS A 33 -2.28 -2.76 -12.03
N ARG A 34 -1.76 -1.93 -12.94
CA ARG A 34 -2.56 -1.01 -13.74
C ARG A 34 -3.63 -1.80 -14.51
N SER A 35 -3.28 -2.95 -15.08
CA SER A 35 -4.17 -3.77 -15.91
C SER A 35 -5.53 -4.09 -15.24
N SER A 36 -5.60 -4.11 -13.91
CA SER A 36 -6.83 -4.29 -13.13
C SER A 36 -7.80 -3.10 -13.12
N PHE A 37 -7.44 -1.96 -13.73
CA PHE A 37 -8.22 -0.72 -13.74
C PHE A 37 -8.60 -0.31 -15.16
N THR A 38 -9.77 0.31 -15.34
CA THR A 38 -10.21 0.80 -16.65
C THR A 38 -9.34 1.95 -17.16
N THR A 39 -8.95 2.88 -16.27
CA THR A 39 -8.18 4.08 -16.62
C THR A 39 -6.92 4.21 -15.78
N ILE A 40 -5.93 4.95 -16.30
CA ILE A 40 -4.73 5.29 -15.53
C ILE A 40 -5.07 6.14 -14.30
N GLY A 41 -6.07 7.04 -14.41
CA GLY A 41 -6.53 7.86 -13.29
C GLY A 41 -7.13 7.04 -12.15
N ALA A 42 -7.85 5.96 -12.45
CA ALA A 42 -8.38 5.06 -11.42
C ALA A 42 -7.25 4.31 -10.69
N TYR A 43 -6.22 3.88 -11.44
CA TYR A 43 -5.04 3.23 -10.87
C TYR A 43 -4.26 4.17 -9.94
N THR A 44 -3.91 5.38 -10.40
CA THR A 44 -3.15 6.35 -9.59
C THR A 44 -3.95 6.81 -8.35
N THR A 45 -5.28 6.98 -8.48
CA THR A 45 -6.16 7.28 -7.35
C THR A 45 -6.14 6.17 -6.30
N ARG A 46 -6.09 4.90 -6.71
CA ARG A 46 -5.98 3.77 -5.78
C ARG A 46 -4.63 3.76 -5.06
N MET A 47 -3.52 4.01 -5.77
CA MET A 47 -2.19 4.13 -5.17
C MET A 47 -2.15 5.22 -4.09
N GLU A 48 -2.69 6.40 -4.37
CA GLU A 48 -2.80 7.50 -3.40
C GLU A 48 -3.69 7.14 -2.20
N THR A 49 -4.77 6.41 -2.45
CA THR A 49 -5.65 5.92 -1.38
C THR A 49 -4.90 4.96 -0.45
N LEU A 50 -4.15 4.00 -1.02
CA LEU A 50 -3.36 3.05 -0.26
C LEU A 50 -2.25 3.74 0.56
N ARG A 51 -1.57 4.74 -0.02
CA ARG A 51 -0.62 5.59 0.71
C ARG A 51 -1.26 6.25 1.93
N ARG A 52 -2.43 6.88 1.77
CA ARG A 52 -3.14 7.54 2.88
C ARG A 52 -3.56 6.55 3.95
N MET A 53 -3.97 5.34 3.57
CA MET A 53 -4.35 4.29 4.52
C MET A 53 -3.13 3.76 5.30
N LEU A 54 -1.99 3.55 4.65
CA LEU A 54 -0.73 3.17 5.30
C LEU A 54 -0.22 4.26 6.25
N LYS A 55 -0.37 5.53 5.89
CA LYS A 55 -0.02 6.66 6.76
C LYS A 55 -0.82 6.64 8.06
N LYS A 56 -2.11 6.26 8.01
CA LYS A 56 -2.96 6.09 9.20
C LYS A 56 -2.49 4.94 10.11
N THR A 57 -1.77 3.96 9.58
CA THR A 57 -1.17 2.87 10.38
C THR A 57 0.25 3.18 10.86
N GLY A 58 0.76 4.39 10.63
CA GLY A 58 2.10 4.82 11.02
C GLY A 58 3.20 4.52 9.98
N VAL A 59 2.85 4.08 8.77
CA VAL A 59 3.80 3.83 7.69
C VAL A 59 3.70 4.96 6.66
N ASP A 60 4.74 5.79 6.57
CA ASP A 60 4.81 6.84 5.54
C ASP A 60 5.67 6.36 4.37
N LEU A 61 5.06 6.17 3.21
CA LEU A 61 5.79 5.93 1.97
C LEU A 61 6.25 7.26 1.42
N ASN A 62 7.57 7.41 1.30
CA ASN A 62 8.14 8.56 0.61
C ASN A 62 7.76 8.54 -0.88
N ASP A 63 7.86 9.71 -1.53
CA ASP A 63 7.40 9.87 -2.90
C ASP A 63 8.15 8.96 -3.88
N ASN A 64 9.45 8.70 -3.65
CA ASN A 64 10.25 7.80 -4.48
C ASN A 64 9.76 6.35 -4.40
N ALA A 65 9.43 5.86 -3.20
CA ALA A 65 8.90 4.52 -2.99
C ALA A 65 7.52 4.38 -3.64
N LEU A 66 6.64 5.38 -3.46
CA LEU A 66 5.33 5.38 -4.11
C LEU A 66 5.46 5.37 -5.64
N MET A 67 6.35 6.20 -6.18
CA MET A 67 6.63 6.27 -7.61
C MET A 67 7.17 4.94 -8.14
N GLY A 68 8.13 4.32 -7.46
CA GLY A 68 8.65 3.00 -7.80
C GLY A 68 7.56 1.92 -7.83
N LEU A 69 6.70 1.88 -6.80
CA LEU A 69 5.57 0.93 -6.76
C LEU A 69 4.55 1.19 -7.89
N THR A 70 4.30 2.46 -8.19
CA THR A 70 3.39 2.88 -9.27
C THR A 70 3.95 2.50 -10.64
N LEU A 71 5.26 2.63 -10.84
CA LEU A 71 5.94 2.24 -12.07
C LEU A 71 6.02 0.72 -12.23
N ASN A 72 6.30 -0.01 -11.14
CA ASN A 72 6.29 -1.47 -11.15
C ASN A 72 4.92 -2.03 -11.55
N GLY A 73 3.83 -1.44 -11.06
CA GLY A 73 2.48 -1.85 -11.47
C GLY A 73 2.10 -1.50 -12.92
N LEU A 74 2.96 -0.77 -13.64
CA LEU A 74 2.84 -0.50 -15.09
C LEU A 74 3.65 -1.48 -15.95
N GLU A 75 4.46 -2.36 -15.35
CA GLU A 75 5.33 -3.32 -16.05
C GLU A 75 4.56 -4.11 -17.12
N ASP A 76 3.42 -4.70 -16.76
CA ASP A 76 2.60 -5.50 -17.67
C ASP A 76 1.95 -4.70 -18.81
N VAL A 77 1.92 -3.37 -18.72
CA VAL A 77 1.37 -2.49 -19.78
C VAL A 77 2.46 -1.91 -20.67
N TYR A 78 3.68 -1.71 -20.15
CA TYR A 78 4.81 -1.12 -20.88
C TYR A 78 6.14 -1.86 -20.63
N PRO A 79 6.25 -3.14 -21.03
CA PRO A 79 7.41 -3.98 -20.70
C PRO A 79 8.74 -3.37 -21.22
N ALA A 80 8.76 -2.88 -22.46
CA ALA A 80 9.97 -2.29 -23.07
C ALA A 80 10.41 -0.96 -22.43
N LYS A 81 9.51 -0.23 -21.73
CA LYS A 81 9.89 0.98 -20.98
C LYS A 81 10.35 0.63 -19.57
N TYR A 82 9.79 -0.41 -18.97
CA TYR A 82 10.19 -0.93 -17.67
C TYR A 82 11.62 -1.44 -17.69
N GLU A 83 11.99 -2.27 -18.68
CA GLU A 83 13.36 -2.79 -18.84
C GLU A 83 14.42 -1.67 -18.90
N ARG A 84 14.12 -0.57 -19.60
CA ARG A 84 15.04 0.58 -19.68
C ARG A 84 15.18 1.30 -18.34
N TRP A 85 14.10 1.40 -17.57
CA TRP A 85 14.11 2.06 -16.27
C TRP A 85 14.90 1.24 -15.25
N VAL A 86 14.68 -0.08 -15.20
CA VAL A 86 15.46 -1.01 -14.35
C VAL A 86 16.95 -0.97 -14.70
N ALA A 87 17.29 -0.88 -15.99
CA ALA A 87 18.69 -0.80 -16.43
C ALA A 87 19.41 0.52 -16.06
N THR A 88 18.67 1.55 -15.63
CA THR A 88 19.22 2.87 -15.25
C THR A 88 19.25 3.13 -13.74
N MET A 89 18.72 2.20 -12.94
CA MET A 89 18.83 2.22 -11.47
C MET A 89 20.06 1.45 -11.00
#